data_AF-A0A962SDR7-F1
#
_entry.id   AF-A0A962SDR7-F1
#
_cell.length_a   1.000
_cell.length_b   1.000
_cell.length_c   1.000
_cell.angle_alpha   90.00
_cell.angle_beta   90.00
_cell.angle_gamma   90.00
#
_symmetry.space_group_name_H-M   'P 1'
#
loop_
_entity.id
_entity.type
_entity.pdbx_description
1 polymer ?
#
loop_
_entity_poly.entity_id
_entity_poly.type
_entity_poly.pdbx_seq_one_letter_code
_entity_poly.pdbx_strand_id
1 'polypeptide(L)'
;YRDPVTQTYLQLYTAYQDACDRAGLVDFAEILLRALELLRDNKHIREHYQARFKHILVDEFQDTNNIQYAWLRMMAGPQSHVMIVGDDDQSIYGWRGAKVENIEKFTLEFPSVNTIRLEQNYRSTKTILEASNTLIANNTERMGKELWTDGNVGEPISVYSAYNELDEARFVVGKIKEWQ
;
A
#
# COMPACT_ATOMS: atom_id res chain seq x y z
N TYR A 1 -28.46 -3.70 -11.94
CA TYR A 1 -28.66 -2.47 -11.14
C TYR A 1 -30.14 -2.23 -10.84
N ARG A 2 -30.76 -3.06 -9.98
CA ARG A 2 -32.17 -2.94 -9.56
C ARG A 2 -32.36 -3.15 -8.05
N ASP A 3 -31.28 -3.01 -7.28
CA ASP A 3 -31.35 -3.13 -5.82
C ASP A 3 -31.73 -1.75 -5.23
N PRO A 4 -32.83 -1.66 -4.44
CA PRO A 4 -33.29 -0.40 -3.85
C PRO A 4 -32.26 0.30 -2.97
N VAL A 5 -31.39 -0.47 -2.29
CA VAL A 5 -30.34 0.08 -1.43
C VAL A 5 -29.30 0.81 -2.27
N THR A 6 -28.81 0.18 -3.34
CA THR A 6 -27.87 0.78 -4.28
C THR A 6 -28.43 2.06 -4.91
N GLN A 7 -29.71 2.09 -5.25
CA GLN A 7 -30.36 3.30 -5.78
C GLN A 7 -30.39 4.44 -4.74
N THR A 8 -30.65 4.11 -3.48
CA THR A 8 -30.61 5.08 -2.38
C THR A 8 -29.19 5.63 -2.17
N TYR A 9 -28.18 4.76 -2.19
CA TYR A 9 -26.78 5.19 -2.09
C TYR A 9 -26.37 6.10 -3.24
N LEU A 10 -26.80 5.81 -4.46
CA LEU A 10 -26.55 6.68 -5.61
C LEU A 10 -27.19 8.05 -5.41
N GLN A 11 -28.46 8.12 -4.98
CA GLN A 11 -29.14 9.39 -4.73
C GLN A 11 -28.43 10.23 -3.65
N LEU A 12 -28.00 9.59 -2.56
CA LEU A 12 -27.26 10.26 -1.48
C LEU A 12 -25.89 10.75 -1.95
N TYR A 13 -25.14 9.91 -2.67
CA TYR A 13 -23.83 10.28 -3.21
C TYR A 13 -23.95 11.43 -4.22
N THR A 14 -24.93 11.39 -5.11
CA THR A 14 -25.19 12.50 -6.06
C THR A 14 -25.49 13.79 -5.31
N ALA A 15 -26.38 13.77 -4.31
CA ALA A 15 -26.71 14.95 -3.53
C ALA A 15 -25.50 15.51 -2.75
N TYR A 16 -24.65 14.62 -2.21
CA TYR A 16 -23.38 14.97 -1.57
C TYR A 16 -22.42 15.65 -2.56
N GLN A 17 -22.16 15.01 -3.70
CA GLN A 17 -21.25 15.53 -4.71
C GLN A 17 -21.71 16.88 -5.25
N ASP A 18 -23.01 17.02 -5.54
CA ASP A 18 -23.61 18.28 -5.98
C ASP A 18 -23.42 19.40 -4.95
N ALA A 19 -23.46 19.08 -3.65
CA ALA A 19 -23.21 20.04 -2.59
C ALA A 19 -21.73 20.45 -2.52
N CYS A 20 -20.80 19.49 -2.65
CA CYS A 20 -19.36 19.75 -2.73
C CYS A 20 -19.02 20.64 -3.93
N ASP A 21 -19.54 20.31 -5.11
CA ASP A 21 -19.28 21.04 -6.35
C ASP A 21 -19.79 22.48 -6.27
N ARG A 22 -21.01 22.71 -5.76
CA ARG A 22 -21.56 24.07 -5.58
C ARG A 22 -20.74 24.92 -4.61
N ALA A 23 -20.13 24.29 -3.60
CA ALA A 23 -19.33 24.97 -2.59
C ALA A 23 -17.84 25.05 -2.96
N GLY A 24 -17.41 24.45 -4.08
CA GLY A 24 -16.00 24.36 -4.46
C GLY A 24 -15.15 23.54 -3.48
N LEU A 25 -15.74 22.52 -2.86
CA LEU A 25 -15.08 21.66 -1.89
C LEU A 25 -14.50 20.41 -2.54
N VAL A 26 -13.36 19.96 -2.03
CA VAL A 26 -12.69 18.73 -2.46
C VAL A 26 -12.35 17.93 -1.21
N ASP A 27 -12.84 16.69 -1.14
CA ASP A 27 -12.49 15.76 -0.06
C ASP A 27 -11.23 14.93 -0.39
N PHE A 28 -10.79 14.09 0.54
CA PHE A 28 -9.56 13.32 0.37
C PHE A 28 -9.57 12.37 -0.84
N ALA A 29 -10.69 11.70 -1.11
CA ALA A 29 -10.78 10.80 -2.25
C ALA A 29 -10.82 11.59 -3.56
N GLU A 30 -11.49 12.74 -3.51
CA GLU A 30 -11.69 13.63 -4.63
C GLU A 30 -10.39 14.30 -5.10
N ILE A 31 -9.42 14.56 -4.20
CA ILE A 31 -8.08 15.06 -4.59
C ILE A 31 -7.44 14.13 -5.64
N LEU A 32 -7.45 12.82 -5.39
CA LEU A 32 -6.83 11.84 -6.28
C LEU A 32 -7.64 11.67 -7.56
N LEU A 33 -8.98 11.63 -7.44
CA LEU A 33 -9.85 11.50 -8.61
C LEU A 33 -9.67 12.71 -9.54
N ARG A 34 -9.78 13.94 -9.02
CA ARG A 34 -9.61 15.17 -9.81
C ARG A 34 -8.22 15.29 -10.39
N ALA A 35 -7.17 14.86 -9.68
CA ALA A 35 -5.83 14.82 -10.24
C ALA A 35 -5.72 13.87 -11.44
N LEU A 36 -6.35 12.69 -11.36
CA LEU A 36 -6.43 11.76 -12.48
C LEU A 36 -7.22 12.35 -13.66
N GLU A 37 -8.40 12.92 -13.41
CA GLU A 37 -9.24 13.53 -14.43
C GLU A 37 -8.54 14.70 -15.12
N LEU A 38 -7.87 15.56 -14.36
CA LEU A 38 -7.08 16.66 -14.89
C LEU A 38 -6.06 16.18 -15.92
N LEU A 39 -5.30 15.13 -15.60
CA LEU A 39 -4.30 14.57 -16.51
C LEU A 39 -4.93 13.80 -17.68
N ARG A 40 -6.05 13.10 -17.46
CA ARG A 40 -6.80 12.39 -18.50
C ARG A 40 -7.28 13.36 -19.56
N ASP A 41 -7.94 14.43 -19.12
CA ASP A 41 -8.74 15.31 -19.96
C ASP A 41 -7.93 16.50 -20.52
N ASN A 42 -6.78 16.84 -19.91
CA ASN A 42 -5.93 17.95 -20.33
C ASN A 42 -4.56 17.45 -20.79
N LYS A 43 -4.46 17.09 -22.07
CA LYS A 43 -3.22 16.57 -22.68
C LYS A 43 -2.01 17.49 -22.45
N HIS A 44 -2.16 18.81 -22.58
CA HIS A 44 -1.05 19.75 -22.40
C HIS A 44 -0.49 19.74 -20.96
N ILE A 45 -1.38 19.66 -19.95
CA ILE A 45 -0.98 19.56 -18.54
C ILE A 45 -0.30 18.23 -18.28
N ARG A 46 -0.84 17.13 -18.83
CA ARG A 46 -0.22 15.81 -18.73
C ARG A 46 1.18 15.79 -19.34
N GLU A 47 1.35 16.32 -20.55
CA GLU A 47 2.66 16.38 -21.23
C GLU A 47 3.65 17.26 -20.47
N HIS A 48 3.20 18.38 -19.88
CA HIS A 48 4.02 19.21 -19.03
C HIS A 48 4.61 18.41 -17.85
N TYR A 49 3.77 17.66 -17.13
CA TYR A 49 4.23 16.85 -16.00
C TYR A 49 5.04 15.64 -16.40
N GLN A 50 4.68 14.95 -17.49
CA GLN A 50 5.47 13.84 -18.04
C GLN A 50 6.87 14.30 -18.45
N ALA A 51 7.01 15.48 -19.05
CA ALA A 51 8.31 16.05 -19.42
C ALA A 51 9.15 16.43 -18.19
N ARG A 52 8.50 16.86 -17.11
CA ARG A 52 9.15 17.22 -15.84
C ARG A 52 9.58 15.98 -15.04
N PHE A 53 8.72 14.98 -14.93
CA PHE A 53 8.93 13.80 -14.10
C PHE A 53 9.37 12.59 -14.95
N LYS A 54 10.65 12.60 -15.32
CA LYS A 54 11.29 11.52 -16.08
C LYS A 54 11.62 10.29 -15.24
N HIS A 55 11.73 10.45 -13.92
CA HIS A 55 12.00 9.35 -13.00
C HIS A 55 10.94 9.41 -11.90
N ILE A 56 10.18 8.33 -11.75
CA ILE A 56 9.11 8.23 -10.77
C ILE A 56 9.43 7.04 -9.86
N LEU A 57 9.55 7.31 -8.57
CA LEU A 57 9.79 6.30 -7.55
C LEU A 57 8.56 6.22 -6.67
N VAL A 58 8.01 5.02 -6.53
CA VAL A 58 6.82 4.77 -5.71
C VAL A 58 7.16 3.71 -4.68
N ASP A 59 7.08 4.08 -3.42
CA ASP A 59 7.25 3.18 -2.29
C ASP A 59 5.88 2.65 -1.82
N GLU A 60 5.88 1.58 -1.01
CA GLU A 60 4.68 0.94 -0.46
C GLU A 60 3.61 0.61 -1.52
N PHE A 61 4.06 0.12 -2.68
CA PHE A 61 3.20 -0.05 -3.85
C PHE A 61 2.07 -1.08 -3.65
N GLN A 62 2.27 -2.04 -2.74
CA GLN A 62 1.27 -3.05 -2.38
C GLN A 62 -0.02 -2.44 -1.83
N ASP A 63 0.04 -1.22 -1.28
CA ASP A 63 -1.10 -0.55 -0.64
C ASP A 63 -1.80 0.46 -1.57
N THR A 64 -1.45 0.45 -2.85
CA THR A 64 -2.07 1.34 -3.85
C THR A 64 -3.45 0.84 -4.27
N ASN A 65 -4.39 1.77 -4.46
CA ASN A 65 -5.72 1.49 -5.02
C ASN A 65 -5.77 1.72 -6.54
N ASN A 66 -6.90 1.38 -7.17
CA ASN A 66 -7.08 1.51 -8.61
C ASN A 66 -6.91 2.95 -9.14
N ILE A 67 -7.34 3.97 -8.37
CA ILE A 67 -7.24 5.37 -8.80
C ILE A 67 -5.77 5.83 -8.75
N GLN A 68 -5.05 5.48 -7.69
CA GLN A 68 -3.62 5.78 -7.56
C GLN A 68 -2.81 5.13 -8.68
N TYR A 69 -3.09 3.87 -8.99
CA TYR A 69 -2.45 3.16 -10.10
C TYR A 69 -2.77 3.80 -11.46
N ALA A 70 -4.04 4.13 -11.72
CA ALA A 70 -4.43 4.82 -12.95
C ALA A 70 -3.78 6.20 -13.08
N TRP A 71 -3.68 6.95 -11.98
CA TRP A 71 -2.99 8.25 -11.93
C TRP A 71 -1.50 8.10 -12.23
N LEU A 72 -0.82 7.11 -11.64
CA LEU A 72 0.57 6.81 -11.92
C LEU A 72 0.79 6.50 -13.41
N ARG A 73 -0.08 5.70 -14.04
CA ARG A 73 -0.01 5.41 -15.48
C ARG A 73 -0.19 6.65 -16.35
N MET A 74 -1.06 7.58 -15.95
CA MET A 74 -1.19 8.87 -16.65
C MET A 74 0.03 9.77 -16.48
N MET A 75 0.63 9.75 -15.29
CA MET A 75 1.85 10.51 -14.98
C MET A 75 3.10 9.94 -15.66
N ALA A 76 3.16 8.62 -15.85
CA ALA A 76 4.24 7.96 -16.56
C ALA A 76 4.10 8.21 -18.07
N GLY A 77 4.94 9.08 -18.60
CA GLY A 77 5.02 9.30 -20.05
C GLY A 77 5.84 8.23 -20.76
N PRO A 78 5.85 8.23 -22.11
CA PRO A 78 6.66 7.29 -22.89
C PRO A 78 8.17 7.34 -22.62
N GLN A 79 8.64 8.45 -22.04
CA GLN A 79 10.05 8.68 -21.68
C GLN A 79 10.31 8.61 -20.18
N SER A 80 9.29 8.25 -19.38
CA SER A 80 9.43 8.14 -17.93
C SER A 80 9.98 6.76 -17.55
N HIS A 81 10.88 6.74 -16.58
CA HIS A 81 11.35 5.54 -15.90
C HIS A 81 10.65 5.42 -14.56
N VAL A 82 9.85 4.37 -14.40
CA VAL A 82 9.10 4.13 -13.16
C VAL A 82 9.75 2.98 -12.40
N MET A 83 10.05 3.24 -11.13
CA MET A 83 10.49 2.24 -10.17
C MET A 83 9.43 2.14 -9.08
N ILE A 84 8.93 0.94 -8.85
CA ILE A 84 8.05 0.64 -7.72
C ILE A 84 8.82 -0.21 -6.70
N VAL A 85 8.54 0.00 -5.43
CA VAL A 85 9.00 -0.82 -4.31
C VAL A 85 7.76 -1.22 -3.53
N GLY A 86 7.68 -2.50 -3.17
CA GLY A 86 6.56 -3.00 -2.40
C GLY A 86 6.75 -4.46 -2.00
N ASP A 87 5.90 -4.88 -1.07
CA ASP A 87 5.90 -6.20 -0.47
C ASP A 87 4.46 -6.71 -0.37
N ASP A 88 4.12 -7.76 -1.11
CA ASP A 88 2.78 -8.37 -1.09
C ASP A 88 2.39 -8.89 0.29
N ASP A 89 3.34 -9.38 1.07
CA ASP A 89 3.12 -9.88 2.43
C ASP A 89 2.80 -8.75 3.44
N GLN A 90 3.05 -7.49 3.07
CA GLN A 90 2.81 -6.31 3.91
C GLN A 90 1.59 -5.49 3.48
N SER A 91 0.77 -5.99 2.53
CA SER A 91 -0.46 -5.30 2.15
C SER A 91 -1.52 -5.41 3.25
N ILE A 92 -1.75 -4.31 3.96
CA ILE A 92 -2.70 -4.25 5.10
C ILE A 92 -3.82 -3.23 4.88
N TYR A 93 -3.77 -2.43 3.81
CA TYR A 93 -4.79 -1.42 3.52
C TYR A 93 -5.93 -1.92 2.61
N GLY A 94 -6.17 -3.23 2.56
CA GLY A 94 -7.25 -3.83 1.75
C GLY A 94 -8.63 -3.26 2.05
N TRP A 95 -8.93 -2.95 3.32
CA TRP A 95 -10.18 -2.31 3.75
C TRP A 95 -10.38 -0.89 3.17
N ARG A 96 -9.28 -0.23 2.77
CA ARG A 96 -9.27 1.10 2.14
C ARG A 96 -9.18 1.01 0.61
N GLY A 97 -9.36 -0.19 0.05
CA GLY A 97 -9.36 -0.44 -1.39
C GLY A 97 -7.98 -0.65 -2.00
N ALA A 98 -6.95 -0.91 -1.21
CA ALA A 98 -5.66 -1.36 -1.72
C ALA A 98 -5.81 -2.64 -2.57
N LYS A 99 -5.01 -2.73 -3.62
CA LYS A 99 -5.00 -3.82 -4.59
C LYS A 99 -3.57 -4.31 -4.79
N VAL A 100 -3.21 -5.37 -4.06
CA VAL A 100 -1.90 -6.02 -4.20
C VAL A 100 -1.65 -6.48 -5.65
N GLU A 101 -2.72 -6.77 -6.39
CA GLU A 101 -2.70 -7.14 -7.81
C GLU A 101 -2.12 -6.01 -8.69
N ASN A 102 -2.02 -4.78 -8.19
CA ASN A 102 -1.36 -3.70 -8.90
C ASN A 102 0.13 -3.99 -9.13
N ILE A 103 0.82 -4.71 -8.24
CA ILE A 103 2.21 -5.14 -8.45
C ILE A 103 2.32 -6.02 -9.70
N GLU A 104 1.42 -7.00 -9.83
CA GLU A 104 1.37 -7.88 -11.00
C GLU A 104 0.98 -7.10 -12.26
N LYS A 105 -0.05 -6.24 -12.18
CA LYS A 105 -0.46 -5.38 -13.31
C LYS A 105 0.66 -4.49 -13.79
N PHE A 106 1.46 -3.93 -12.87
CA PHE A 106 2.61 -3.10 -13.24
C PHE A 106 3.59 -3.90 -14.10
N THR A 107 3.89 -5.14 -13.71
CA THR A 107 4.79 -6.04 -14.44
C THR A 107 4.25 -6.40 -15.83
N LEU A 108 2.93 -6.47 -16.00
CA LEU A 108 2.26 -6.79 -17.27
C LEU A 108 2.10 -5.58 -18.20
N GLU A 109 1.85 -4.40 -17.65
CA GLU A 109 1.44 -3.21 -18.41
C GLU A 109 2.58 -2.24 -18.70
N PHE A 110 3.66 -2.24 -17.90
CA PHE A 110 4.85 -1.44 -18.19
C PHE A 110 5.84 -2.23 -19.06
N PRO A 111 6.45 -1.61 -20.09
CA PRO A 111 7.41 -2.29 -20.93
C PRO A 111 8.72 -2.55 -20.17
N SER A 112 9.32 -3.72 -20.40
CA SER A 112 10.69 -4.03 -19.97
C SER A 112 10.95 -3.89 -18.45
N VAL A 113 10.00 -4.31 -17.62
CA VAL A 113 10.17 -4.33 -16.15
C VAL A 113 11.28 -5.29 -15.75
N ASN A 114 12.26 -4.78 -15.00
CA ASN A 114 13.29 -5.59 -14.36
C ASN A 114 12.91 -5.80 -12.88
N THR A 115 12.66 -7.04 -12.48
CA THR A 115 12.29 -7.38 -11.11
C THR A 115 13.51 -7.77 -10.30
N ILE A 116 13.75 -7.06 -9.20
CA ILE A 116 14.83 -7.33 -8.25
C ILE A 116 14.19 -7.77 -6.93
N ARG A 117 14.59 -8.95 -6.43
CA ARG A 117 14.14 -9.46 -5.13
C ARG A 117 15.21 -9.18 -4.08
N LEU A 118 14.82 -8.49 -3.00
CA LEU A 118 15.68 -8.22 -1.85
C LEU A 118 15.26 -9.15 -0.70
N GLU A 119 15.93 -10.28 -0.58
CA GLU A 119 15.59 -11.33 0.39
C GLU A 119 16.44 -11.29 1.66
N GLN A 120 17.54 -10.54 1.66
CA GLN A 120 18.34 -10.33 2.87
C GLN A 120 17.70 -9.25 3.75
N ASN A 121 17.30 -9.65 4.96
CA ASN A 121 16.82 -8.79 6.01
C ASN A 121 17.98 -8.28 6.87
N TYR A 122 18.09 -6.96 6.97
CA TYR A 122 19.14 -6.27 7.74
C TYR A 122 18.62 -5.71 9.09
N ARG A 123 17.35 -5.94 9.43
CA ARG A 123 16.67 -5.32 10.58
C ARG A 123 16.56 -6.26 11.78
N SER A 124 16.20 -7.51 11.53
CA SER A 124 15.77 -8.47 12.54
C SER A 124 16.78 -9.60 12.73
N THR A 125 16.79 -10.20 13.91
CA THR A 125 17.60 -11.39 14.20
C THR A 125 17.01 -12.64 13.55
N LYS A 126 17.78 -13.73 13.48
CA LYS A 126 17.30 -14.99 12.87
C LYS A 126 16.04 -15.53 13.56
N THR A 127 15.99 -15.49 14.89
CA THR A 127 14.82 -15.97 15.64
C THR A 127 13.54 -15.20 15.30
N ILE A 128 13.62 -13.88 15.13
CA ILE A 128 12.46 -13.07 14.72
C ILE A 128 12.05 -13.42 13.29
N LEU A 129 13.04 -13.52 12.39
CA LEU A 129 12.78 -13.75 10.97
C LEU A 129 12.18 -15.15 10.70
N GLU A 130 12.67 -16.18 11.39
CA GLU A 130 12.13 -17.54 11.33
C GLU A 130 10.67 -17.58 11.78
N ALA A 131 10.31 -16.87 12.85
CA ALA A 131 8.94 -16.79 13.31
C ALA A 131 8.04 -16.06 12.30
N SER A 132 8.51 -14.95 11.72
CA SER A 132 7.79 -14.21 10.68
C SER A 132 7.57 -15.05 9.42
N ASN A 133 8.62 -15.72 8.91
CA ASN A 133 8.55 -16.61 7.74
C ASN A 133 7.59 -17.78 7.98
N THR A 134 7.64 -18.38 9.18
CA THR A 134 6.74 -19.48 9.56
C THR A 134 5.28 -19.02 9.62
N LEU A 135 5.02 -17.82 10.15
CA LEU A 135 3.67 -17.26 10.22
C LEU A 135 3.10 -17.00 8.81
N ILE A 136 3.86 -16.30 7.96
CA ILE A 136 3.40 -15.89 6.64
C ILE A 136 3.27 -17.08 5.66
N ALA A 137 3.94 -18.20 5.91
CA ALA A 137 3.79 -19.44 5.13
C ALA A 137 2.37 -20.03 5.18
N ASN A 138 1.52 -19.61 6.13
CA ASN A 138 0.12 -20.04 6.20
C ASN A 138 -0.80 -19.33 5.18
N ASN A 139 -0.35 -18.24 4.55
CA ASN A 139 -1.12 -17.54 3.52
C ASN A 139 -0.97 -18.22 2.16
N THR A 140 -2.08 -18.44 1.46
CA THR A 140 -2.12 -19.21 0.19
C THR A 140 -1.87 -18.38 -1.07
N GLU A 141 -2.15 -17.08 -1.03
CA GLU A 141 -2.04 -16.17 -2.18
C GLU A 141 -0.84 -15.23 -1.98
N ARG A 142 0.35 -15.67 -2.40
CA ARG A 142 1.63 -14.94 -2.25
C ARG A 142 2.46 -15.04 -3.51
N MET A 143 3.29 -14.04 -3.78
CA MET A 143 4.27 -14.04 -4.89
C MET A 143 5.51 -14.91 -4.61
N GLY A 144 5.59 -15.50 -3.40
CA GLY A 144 6.58 -16.51 -3.01
C GLY A 144 7.98 -15.93 -2.82
N LYS A 145 8.33 -15.64 -1.56
CA LYS A 145 9.67 -15.22 -1.14
C LYS A 145 9.98 -15.75 0.25
N GLU A 146 11.26 -15.92 0.52
CA GLU A 146 11.77 -16.30 1.84
C GLU A 146 12.86 -15.32 2.26
N LEU A 147 12.67 -14.68 3.41
CA LEU A 147 13.65 -13.71 3.91
C LEU A 147 14.72 -14.43 4.74
N TRP A 148 15.98 -14.02 4.61
CA TRP A 148 17.09 -14.55 5.40
C TRP A 148 17.94 -13.41 6.00
N THR A 149 18.77 -13.68 7.01
CA THR A 149 19.67 -12.68 7.59
C THR A 149 21.04 -13.27 7.94
N ASP A 150 22.11 -12.51 7.74
CA ASP A 150 23.47 -12.78 8.22
C ASP A 150 23.72 -12.26 9.65
N GLY A 151 22.70 -11.64 10.27
CA GLY A 151 22.73 -11.22 11.66
C GLY A 151 22.88 -12.36 12.67
N ASN A 152 22.94 -12.00 13.95
CA ASN A 152 22.98 -12.98 15.02
C ASN A 152 21.63 -13.72 15.18
N VAL A 153 21.64 -14.82 15.94
CA VAL A 153 20.40 -15.58 16.22
C VAL A 153 19.40 -14.71 16.97
N GLY A 154 19.88 -13.94 17.94
CA GLY A 154 19.06 -13.11 18.83
C GLY A 154 18.54 -13.90 20.03
N GLU A 155 17.75 -13.21 20.85
CA GLU A 155 17.09 -13.81 22.01
C GLU A 155 15.80 -14.55 21.61
N PRO A 156 15.37 -15.56 22.38
CA PRO A 156 14.08 -16.20 22.16
C PRO A 156 12.90 -15.21 22.24
N ILE A 157 11.91 -15.39 21.36
CA ILE A 157 10.66 -14.63 21.43
C ILE A 157 9.90 -15.05 22.69
N SER A 158 9.65 -14.09 23.58
CA SER A 158 8.89 -14.30 24.80
C SER A 158 7.39 -14.07 24.57
N VAL A 159 6.54 -14.93 25.14
CA VAL A 159 5.07 -14.79 25.11
C VAL A 159 4.57 -14.72 26.54
N TYR A 160 3.84 -13.66 26.87
CA TYR A 160 3.21 -13.46 28.17
C TYR A 160 1.69 -13.48 28.01
N SER A 161 1.02 -14.39 28.73
CA SER A 161 -0.44 -14.48 28.73
C SER A 161 -0.97 -13.75 29.96
N ALA A 162 -1.42 -12.51 29.77
CA ALA A 162 -1.96 -11.67 30.83
C ALA A 162 -3.37 -12.13 31.27
N TYR A 163 -3.72 -11.88 32.53
CA TYR A 163 -5.07 -12.20 33.03
C TYR A 163 -6.15 -11.26 32.47
N ASN A 164 -5.81 -9.98 32.25
CA ASN A 164 -6.68 -8.95 31.67
C ASN A 164 -5.84 -7.80 31.06
N GLU A 165 -6.50 -6.79 30.49
CA GLU A 165 -5.86 -5.65 29.82
C GLU A 165 -5.02 -4.78 30.78
N LEU A 166 -5.40 -4.69 32.05
CA LEU A 166 -4.64 -3.95 33.06
C LEU A 166 -3.35 -4.68 33.45
N ASP A 167 -3.41 -6.01 33.52
CA ASP A 167 -2.25 -6.87 33.78
C ASP A 167 -1.24 -6.80 32.62
N GLU A 168 -1.73 -6.90 31.37
CA GLU A 168 -0.90 -6.71 30.17
C GLU A 168 -0.21 -5.34 30.17
N ALA A 169 -0.97 -4.26 30.40
CA ALA A 169 -0.42 -2.91 30.45
C ALA A 169 0.66 -2.75 31.53
N ARG A 170 0.44 -3.32 32.72
CA ARG A 170 1.43 -3.30 33.81
C ARG A 170 2.68 -4.10 33.46
N PHE A 171 2.52 -5.27 32.86
CA PHE A 171 3.65 -6.09 32.41
C PHE A 171 4.50 -5.33 31.39
N VAL A 172 3.88 -4.75 30.34
CA VAL A 172 4.61 -3.97 29.32
C VAL A 172 5.33 -2.77 29.93
N VAL A 173 4.68 -1.99 30.79
CA VAL A 173 5.32 -0.85 31.48
C VAL A 173 6.47 -1.33 32.38
N GLY A 174 6.31 -2.46 33.06
CA GLY A 174 7.36 -3.09 33.86
C GLY A 174 8.59 -3.42 33.02
N LYS A 175 8.38 -4.05 31.85
CA LYS A 175 9.47 -4.40 30.92
C LYS A 175 10.20 -3.19 30.35
N ILE A 176 9.47 -2.13 29.98
CA ILE A 176 10.10 -0.89 29.52
C ILE A 176 11.01 -0.29 30.59
N LYS A 177 10.59 -0.32 31.87
CA LYS A 177 11.39 0.18 32.99
C LYS A 177 12.63 -0.67 33.29
N GLU A 178 12.57 -1.98 33.07
CA GLU A 178 13.74 -2.87 33.22
C GLU A 178 14.83 -2.60 32.17
N TRP A 179 14.46 -2.05 31.01
CA TRP A 179 15.37 -1.77 29.90
C TRP A 179 15.96 -0.35 29.88
N GLN A 180 15.47 0.54 30.75
CA GLN A 180 16.04 1.88 30.96
C GLN A 180 17.18 1.85 31.97
#